data_AF-A0A0T1SHC8-F1
#
_entry.id   AF-A0A0T1SHC8-F1
#
_cell.length_a   1.000
_cell.length_b   1.000
_cell.length_c   1.000
_cell.angle_alpha   90.00
_cell.angle_beta   90.00
_cell.angle_gamma   90.00
#
_symmetry.space_group_name_H-M   'P 1'
#
loop_
_entity.id
_entity.type
_entity.pdbx_description
1 polymer ?
#
loop_
_entity_poly.entity_id
_entity_poly.type
_entity_poly.pdbx_seq_one_letter_code
_entity_poly.pdbx_strand_id
1 'polypeptide(L)'
;MNSEEPRHHGGYGAPGGHGGYGGQSGYGVPAPAAPPRPASHRGAWIGAGATLVAAVIGVVGTYLVSNNGNDNNAGSNSNNSSNNNGAASAPPATQTPSAPQTPEPSSSASSSAAAPATPSAKPTGVIGWQGALAIAYAEPKDLDAAPPVESEINEDNDFSVYPFGSHMLRPERGAKAVVWEDSAKVPSYEDCAGVVDTLGTGKDMKLKTGLVVCARTNDGRLARLTVKELDGQASDTSGTFDVVVWSS
;
A
#
# COMPACT_ATOMS: atom_id res chain seq x y z
N MET A 1 2.86 48.55 -67.80
CA MET A 1 3.95 47.72 -67.27
C MET A 1 3.25 46.61 -66.49
N ASN A 2 2.55 45.66 -67.13
CA ASN A 2 3.01 44.53 -67.97
C ASN A 2 4.07 43.75 -67.18
N SER A 3 3.84 42.52 -66.70
CA SER A 3 3.41 41.29 -67.39
C SER A 3 2.79 40.30 -66.36
N GLU A 4 1.64 39.67 -66.60
CA GLU A 4 1.42 38.37 -67.29
C GLU A 4 2.00 37.13 -66.56
N GLU A 5 1.09 36.30 -66.00
CA GLU A 5 1.20 34.82 -65.86
C GLU A 5 1.46 34.14 -67.24
N PRO A 6 1.80 32.83 -67.43
CA PRO A 6 1.34 31.64 -66.66
C PRO A 6 2.23 30.34 -66.68
N ARG A 7 1.70 29.30 -65.99
CA ARG A 7 1.73 27.84 -66.31
C ARG A 7 3.06 27.06 -66.45
N HIS A 8 3.12 25.95 -65.69
CA HIS A 8 3.48 24.65 -66.26
C HIS A 8 2.42 23.58 -65.93
N HIS A 9 1.85 23.04 -67.02
CA HIS A 9 1.06 21.83 -67.14
C HIS A 9 1.97 20.59 -67.21
N GLY A 10 1.40 19.42 -66.86
CA GLY A 10 1.80 18.11 -67.38
C GLY A 10 2.15 17.11 -66.27
N GLY A 11 1.54 15.92 -66.17
CA GLY A 11 0.69 15.23 -67.12
C GLY A 11 0.03 13.98 -66.54
N TYR A 12 -0.93 13.51 -67.32
CA TYR A 12 -1.92 12.46 -67.08
C TYR A 12 -1.44 11.09 -67.56
N GLY A 13 -2.07 10.01 -67.06
CA GLY A 13 -2.15 8.68 -67.68
C GLY A 13 -2.13 7.53 -66.65
N ALA A 14 -3.26 7.01 -66.14
CA ALA A 14 -4.24 6.06 -66.72
C ALA A 14 -3.77 4.57 -66.67
N PRO A 15 -4.63 3.52 -66.83
CA PRO A 15 -6.02 3.29 -66.39
C PRO A 15 -6.29 1.84 -65.89
N GLY A 16 -7.54 1.56 -65.49
CA GLY A 16 -8.19 0.23 -65.65
C GLY A 16 -8.28 -0.63 -64.37
N GLY A 17 -9.39 -1.28 -64.05
CA GLY A 17 -10.67 -1.42 -64.74
C GLY A 17 -11.63 -2.23 -63.86
N HIS A 18 -12.90 -1.88 -63.91
CA HIS A 18 -13.99 -2.68 -63.38
C HIS A 18 -14.31 -3.84 -64.33
N GLY A 19 -14.50 -5.02 -63.75
CA GLY A 19 -15.21 -6.17 -64.32
C GLY A 19 -15.40 -7.15 -63.17
N GLY A 20 -16.57 -7.64 -62.82
CA GLY A 20 -17.76 -7.93 -63.60
C GLY A 20 -18.21 -9.31 -63.14
N TYR A 21 -19.40 -9.39 -62.56
CA TYR A 21 -19.99 -10.62 -62.02
C TYR A 21 -20.20 -11.67 -63.12
N GLY A 22 -19.85 -12.92 -62.82
CA GLY A 22 -20.22 -14.10 -63.60
C GLY A 22 -20.15 -15.33 -62.72
N GLY A 23 -21.30 -15.83 -62.27
CA GLY A 23 -21.38 -17.03 -61.45
C GLY A 23 -21.23 -18.31 -62.28
N GLN A 24 -20.61 -19.33 -61.68
CA GLN A 24 -20.92 -20.71 -62.00
C GLN A 24 -20.64 -21.61 -60.79
N SER A 25 -21.65 -22.40 -60.45
CA SER A 25 -21.74 -23.36 -59.37
C SER A 25 -20.62 -24.41 -59.41
N GLY A 26 -19.99 -24.67 -58.27
CA GLY A 26 -19.03 -25.76 -58.10
C GLY A 26 -18.84 -26.08 -56.62
N TYR A 27 -19.31 -27.25 -56.20
CA TYR A 27 -19.13 -27.81 -54.86
C TYR A 27 -17.64 -27.97 -54.54
N GLY A 28 -17.17 -27.33 -53.46
CA GLY A 28 -15.82 -27.53 -52.94
C GLY A 28 -15.54 -26.54 -51.82
N VAL A 29 -15.28 -27.04 -50.62
CA VAL A 29 -14.90 -26.23 -49.45
C VAL A 29 -13.38 -26.05 -49.48
N PRO A 30 -12.83 -24.82 -49.63
CA PRO A 30 -11.49 -24.54 -49.16
C PRO A 30 -11.55 -24.01 -47.73
N ALA A 31 -10.81 -24.67 -46.84
CA ALA A 31 -10.64 -24.28 -45.44
C ALA A 31 -10.15 -22.83 -45.32
N PRO A 32 -10.60 -22.05 -44.30
CA PRO A 32 -10.06 -20.72 -44.07
C PRO A 32 -8.58 -20.83 -43.66
N ALA A 33 -7.74 -20.04 -44.33
CA ALA A 33 -6.33 -19.88 -43.96
C ALA A 33 -6.24 -19.29 -42.55
N ALA A 34 -5.46 -19.93 -41.68
CA ALA A 34 -5.19 -19.43 -40.34
C ALA A 34 -4.48 -18.06 -40.41
N PRO A 35 -4.83 -17.09 -39.55
CA PRO A 35 -4.15 -15.79 -39.53
C PRO A 35 -2.68 -15.97 -39.10
N PRO A 36 -1.73 -15.22 -39.70
CA PRO A 36 -0.35 -15.23 -39.25
C PRO A 36 -0.27 -14.69 -37.82
N ARG A 37 0.30 -15.49 -36.90
CA ARG A 37 0.57 -15.06 -35.53
C ARG A 37 1.69 -14.01 -35.55
N PRO A 38 1.54 -12.85 -34.89
CA PRO A 38 2.64 -11.92 -34.72
C PRO A 38 3.75 -12.57 -33.87
N ALA A 39 4.98 -12.45 -34.35
CA ALA A 39 6.18 -12.97 -33.70
C ALA A 39 6.40 -12.28 -32.34
N SER A 40 6.67 -13.09 -31.32
CA SER A 40 7.05 -12.66 -29.99
C SER A 40 8.41 -11.96 -30.01
N HIS A 41 8.43 -10.63 -29.97
CA HIS A 41 9.64 -9.88 -29.69
C HIS A 41 9.88 -9.83 -28.17
N ARG A 42 10.45 -10.93 -27.64
CA ARG A 42 11.28 -10.86 -26.42
C ARG A 42 12.66 -10.36 -26.85
N GLY A 43 12.93 -9.07 -26.69
CA GLY A 43 14.26 -8.46 -26.88
C GLY A 43 14.63 -7.69 -25.62
N ALA A 44 15.60 -8.21 -24.84
CA ALA A 44 16.96 -7.66 -24.69
C ALA A 44 16.98 -6.44 -23.75
N TRP A 45 17.10 -6.58 -22.42
CA TRP A 45 18.31 -6.88 -21.63
C TRP A 45 19.59 -6.14 -22.08
N ILE A 46 20.05 -5.28 -21.14
CA ILE A 46 21.38 -4.71 -20.92
C ILE A 46 21.80 -3.49 -21.76
N GLY A 47 21.99 -2.37 -21.06
CA GLY A 47 22.77 -1.23 -21.52
C GLY A 47 23.18 -0.35 -20.34
N ALA A 48 24.41 -0.55 -19.86
CA ALA A 48 25.03 0.22 -18.79
C ALA A 48 25.19 1.72 -19.15
N GLY A 49 24.97 2.60 -18.18
CA GLY A 49 25.27 4.03 -18.28
C GLY A 49 25.69 4.58 -16.92
N ALA A 50 27.00 4.62 -16.69
CA ALA A 50 27.62 5.24 -15.53
C ALA A 50 27.64 6.77 -15.65
N THR A 51 27.98 7.43 -14.52
CA THR A 51 28.41 8.83 -14.32
C THR A 51 27.26 9.83 -14.05
N LEU A 52 27.31 10.78 -13.09
CA LEU A 52 28.40 11.41 -12.32
C LEU A 52 27.95 11.73 -10.89
N VAL A 53 28.88 11.61 -9.94
CA VAL A 53 28.81 12.28 -8.63
C VAL A 53 29.04 13.79 -8.84
N ALA A 54 28.11 14.62 -8.39
CA ALA A 54 28.35 16.03 -8.14
C ALA A 54 27.83 16.38 -6.75
N ALA A 55 28.75 16.38 -5.79
CA ALA A 55 28.53 16.91 -4.46
C ALA A 55 28.37 18.43 -4.53
N VAL A 56 27.34 18.96 -3.88
CA VAL A 56 27.32 20.37 -3.45
C VAL A 56 27.18 20.39 -1.93
N ILE A 57 28.32 20.67 -1.31
CA ILE A 57 28.46 21.02 0.09
C ILE A 57 27.97 22.47 0.25
N GLY A 58 26.84 22.65 0.91
CA GLY A 58 26.36 23.95 1.41
C GLY A 58 26.58 24.02 2.91
N VAL A 59 27.52 24.87 3.33
CA VAL A 59 27.99 25.07 4.71
C VAL A 59 26.99 25.87 5.55
N VAL A 60 26.75 25.36 6.76
CA VAL A 60 26.47 26.00 8.06
C VAL A 60 26.14 27.51 8.10
N GLY A 61 25.03 27.83 8.78
CA GLY A 61 24.75 29.15 9.33
C GLY A 61 23.89 29.07 10.59
N THR A 62 24.55 28.90 11.74
CA THR A 62 24.01 29.02 13.10
C THR A 62 23.37 30.38 13.36
N TYR A 63 22.14 30.41 13.85
CA TYR A 63 21.61 31.52 14.66
C TYR A 63 21.33 30.99 16.06
N LEU A 64 22.24 31.29 16.98
CA LEU A 64 22.04 31.21 18.43
C LEU A 64 21.86 32.63 18.98
N VAL A 65 21.28 32.68 20.19
CA VAL A 65 21.33 33.78 21.18
C VAL A 65 20.35 34.93 20.92
N SER A 66 19.61 35.48 21.89
CA SER A 66 19.36 35.19 23.32
C SER A 66 18.34 36.24 23.77
N ASN A 67 17.43 35.92 24.69
CA ASN A 67 17.19 36.79 25.85
C ASN A 67 16.39 36.07 26.92
N ASN A 68 17.14 35.72 27.97
CA ASN A 68 16.66 35.37 29.29
C ASN A 68 16.36 36.69 30.03
N GLY A 69 15.21 36.81 30.71
CA GLY A 69 14.91 38.00 31.51
C GLY A 69 13.52 38.04 32.16
N ASN A 70 13.49 37.57 33.41
CA ASN A 70 12.67 38.01 34.54
C ASN A 70 11.14 37.84 34.57
N ASP A 71 10.72 36.95 35.47
CA ASP A 71 9.98 37.26 36.71
C ASP A 71 8.93 38.37 36.67
N ASN A 72 7.67 37.99 36.90
CA ASN A 72 6.90 38.60 37.98
C ASN A 72 5.82 37.67 38.54
N ASN A 73 5.95 37.49 39.83
CA ASN A 73 5.11 36.80 40.78
C ASN A 73 3.98 37.74 41.24
N ALA A 74 2.76 37.23 41.36
CA ALA A 74 1.72 37.71 42.27
C ALA A 74 0.82 36.49 42.53
N GLY A 75 0.98 35.79 43.66
CA GLY A 75 0.44 36.16 44.97
C GLY A 75 -0.96 35.56 45.10
N SER A 76 -1.22 34.52 45.90
CA SER A 76 -1.19 34.54 47.37
C SER A 76 -1.22 33.08 47.89
N ASN A 77 -0.37 32.69 48.86
CA ASN A 77 -0.62 32.69 50.32
C ASN A 77 -1.94 31.96 50.71
N SER A 78 -2.01 31.01 51.66
CA SER A 78 -1.17 30.69 52.82
C SER A 78 -1.58 29.35 53.46
N ASN A 79 -0.62 28.77 54.20
CA ASN A 79 -0.71 28.02 55.47
C ASN A 79 -1.48 26.68 55.52
N ASN A 80 -0.84 25.52 55.77
CA ASN A 80 -0.01 25.05 56.90
C ASN A 80 -0.82 24.37 58.03
N SER A 81 -0.39 23.13 58.32
CA SER A 81 -0.41 22.38 59.58
C SER A 81 -1.65 21.59 60.04
N SER A 82 -1.46 20.25 59.99
CA SER A 82 -1.33 19.34 61.15
C SER A 82 -2.50 19.05 62.10
N ASN A 83 -2.73 17.73 62.22
CA ASN A 83 -2.97 16.93 63.44
C ASN A 83 -4.38 16.70 64.03
N ASN A 84 -4.65 15.39 64.14
CA ASN A 84 -5.05 14.63 65.34
C ASN A 84 -6.54 14.28 65.62
N ASN A 85 -6.70 12.94 65.74
CA ASN A 85 -7.34 12.16 66.80
C ASN A 85 -8.85 11.94 66.89
N GLY A 86 -9.17 10.66 67.18
CA GLY A 86 -10.40 10.14 67.77
C GLY A 86 -10.77 8.79 67.14
N ALA A 87 -10.21 7.63 67.53
CA ALA A 87 -10.60 6.79 68.68
C ALA A 87 -12.10 6.44 68.68
N ALA A 88 -12.61 5.25 69.00
CA ALA A 88 -12.16 3.88 69.26
C ALA A 88 -13.48 3.08 69.50
N SER A 89 -13.52 1.77 69.25
CA SER A 89 -14.14 0.72 70.12
C SER A 89 -14.47 -0.58 69.37
N ALA A 90 -13.87 -1.67 69.84
CA ALA A 90 -14.33 -3.07 69.74
C ALA A 90 -14.99 -3.47 71.11
N PRO A 91 -15.27 -4.74 71.52
CA PRO A 91 -15.28 -6.09 70.89
C PRO A 91 -16.56 -6.94 71.35
N PRO A 92 -16.52 -8.26 71.74
CA PRO A 92 -16.63 -9.49 70.92
C PRO A 92 -17.65 -10.59 71.40
N ALA A 93 -17.57 -11.78 70.74
CA ALA A 93 -17.97 -13.16 71.15
C ALA A 93 -19.42 -13.63 70.85
N THR A 94 -19.64 -14.83 70.29
CA THR A 94 -19.61 -16.11 71.02
C THR A 94 -19.45 -17.33 70.09
N GLN A 95 -18.68 -18.32 70.54
CA GLN A 95 -18.40 -19.62 69.92
C GLN A 95 -19.50 -20.66 70.23
N THR A 96 -19.63 -21.73 69.44
CA THR A 96 -19.93 -23.08 69.99
C THR A 96 -19.33 -24.19 69.10
N PRO A 97 -18.76 -25.28 69.66
CA PRO A 97 -17.99 -26.30 68.94
C PRO A 97 -18.59 -27.73 68.90
N SER A 98 -17.89 -28.62 68.17
CA SER A 98 -17.79 -30.10 68.26
C SER A 98 -18.77 -30.97 67.44
N ALA A 99 -18.41 -32.08 66.78
CA ALA A 99 -17.14 -32.79 66.49
C ALA A 99 -17.43 -33.93 65.44
N PRO A 100 -16.70 -35.07 65.32
CA PRO A 100 -15.85 -35.39 64.13
C PRO A 100 -16.11 -36.77 63.48
N GLN A 101 -15.94 -36.98 62.16
CA GLN A 101 -15.66 -38.33 61.58
C GLN A 101 -14.84 -38.28 60.26
N THR A 102 -13.89 -39.21 60.15
CA THR A 102 -12.96 -39.56 59.03
C THR A 102 -13.01 -41.10 58.87
N PRO A 103 -12.53 -41.78 57.80
CA PRO A 103 -12.53 -41.62 56.32
C PRO A 103 -13.46 -42.70 55.65
N GLU A 104 -13.69 -42.88 54.34
CA GLU A 104 -12.82 -43.32 53.21
C GLU A 104 -13.74 -43.66 51.97
N PRO A 105 -13.27 -44.28 50.86
CA PRO A 105 -13.10 -43.70 49.53
C PRO A 105 -14.20 -44.09 48.49
N SER A 106 -14.36 -43.32 47.42
CA SER A 106 -14.81 -43.90 46.14
C SER A 106 -14.46 -43.02 44.94
N SER A 107 -13.59 -43.56 44.09
CA SER A 107 -13.26 -43.08 42.76
C SER A 107 -14.50 -42.95 41.87
N SER A 108 -14.64 -41.86 41.13
CA SER A 108 -15.38 -41.81 39.87
C SER A 108 -14.86 -40.68 39.00
N ALA A 109 -14.52 -41.05 37.77
CA ALA A 109 -13.74 -40.29 36.81
C ALA A 109 -14.36 -38.93 36.48
N SER A 110 -13.59 -37.86 36.72
CA SER A 110 -13.87 -36.56 36.10
C SER A 110 -13.57 -36.69 34.62
N SER A 111 -14.63 -36.89 33.84
CA SER A 111 -14.60 -36.85 32.39
C SER A 111 -14.34 -35.39 32.00
N SER A 112 -13.07 -35.02 31.90
CA SER A 112 -12.67 -33.71 31.41
C SER A 112 -13.08 -33.62 29.95
N ALA A 113 -14.27 -33.08 29.71
CA ALA A 113 -14.73 -32.72 28.37
C ALA A 113 -13.70 -31.76 27.79
N ALA A 114 -12.96 -32.22 26.79
CA ALA A 114 -12.03 -31.39 26.06
C ALA A 114 -12.79 -30.17 25.53
N ALA A 115 -12.38 -28.98 25.97
CA ALA A 115 -12.90 -27.73 25.44
C ALA A 115 -12.75 -27.77 23.90
N PRO A 116 -13.73 -27.24 23.13
CA PRO A 116 -13.61 -27.14 21.69
C PRO A 116 -12.30 -26.42 21.38
N ALA A 117 -11.42 -27.06 20.62
CA ALA A 117 -10.19 -26.42 20.17
C ALA A 117 -10.60 -25.20 19.33
N THR A 118 -10.29 -24.00 19.84
CA THR A 118 -10.40 -22.77 19.07
C THR A 118 -9.62 -22.99 17.76
N PRO A 119 -10.21 -22.71 16.59
CA PRO A 119 -9.49 -22.87 15.32
C PRO A 119 -8.18 -22.08 15.42
N SER A 120 -7.08 -22.77 15.14
CA SER A 120 -5.74 -22.20 15.18
C SER A 120 -5.74 -20.94 14.31
N ALA A 121 -5.48 -19.78 14.91
CA ALA A 121 -5.38 -18.54 14.17
C ALA A 121 -4.35 -18.72 13.05
N LYS A 122 -4.70 -18.27 11.85
CA LYS A 122 -3.79 -18.30 10.69
C LYS A 122 -2.53 -17.50 11.06
N PRO A 123 -1.33 -17.99 10.72
CA PRO A 123 -0.10 -17.28 11.06
C PRO A 123 -0.05 -15.94 10.32
N THR A 124 -0.22 -14.85 11.07
CA THR A 124 -0.13 -13.47 10.57
C THR A 124 1.31 -13.05 10.38
N GLY A 125 1.58 -12.20 9.39
CA GLY A 125 2.90 -11.59 9.20
C GLY A 125 3.91 -12.45 8.45
N VAL A 126 3.49 -13.59 7.90
CA VAL A 126 4.28 -14.34 6.92
C VAL A 126 4.28 -13.57 5.60
N ILE A 127 5.41 -13.51 4.90
CA ILE A 127 5.48 -12.83 3.59
C ILE A 127 4.79 -13.73 2.55
N GLY A 128 3.69 -13.24 1.98
CA GLY A 128 2.98 -13.90 0.88
C GLY A 128 3.58 -13.56 -0.48
N TRP A 129 4.11 -12.34 -0.64
CA TRP A 129 4.87 -11.93 -1.81
C TRP A 129 5.83 -10.79 -1.49
N GLN A 130 6.97 -10.73 -2.19
CA GLN A 130 7.91 -9.63 -2.12
C GLN A 130 8.60 -9.43 -3.46
N GLY A 131 8.68 -8.18 -3.92
CA GLY A 131 9.35 -7.86 -5.17
C GLY A 131 9.19 -6.40 -5.58
N ALA A 132 9.79 -6.05 -6.71
CA ALA A 132 9.55 -4.77 -7.35
C ALA A 132 8.21 -4.80 -8.09
N LEU A 133 7.43 -3.73 -7.97
CA LEU A 133 6.15 -3.54 -8.64
C LEU A 133 6.11 -2.17 -9.29
N ALA A 134 5.78 -2.13 -10.58
CA ALA A 134 5.45 -0.88 -11.28
C ALA A 134 3.94 -0.70 -11.28
N ILE A 135 3.48 0.49 -10.89
CA ILE A 135 2.08 0.91 -10.98
C ILE A 135 2.05 2.12 -11.92
N ALA A 136 1.44 1.94 -13.09
CA ALA A 136 1.32 2.96 -14.11
C ALA A 136 0.01 3.75 -13.95
N TYR A 137 -0.07 4.87 -14.65
CA TYR A 137 -1.24 5.74 -14.66
C TYR A 137 -2.50 4.97 -15.09
N ALA A 138 -3.52 5.02 -14.24
CA ALA A 138 -4.81 4.36 -14.47
C ALA A 138 -4.72 2.83 -14.68
N GLU A 139 -3.63 2.20 -14.23
CA GLU A 139 -3.47 0.73 -14.17
C GLU A 139 -3.42 0.29 -12.71
N PRO A 140 -4.59 0.19 -12.05
CA PRO A 140 -4.62 -0.19 -10.64
C PRO A 140 -4.16 -1.64 -10.48
N LYS A 141 -3.53 -1.96 -9.34
CA LYS A 141 -3.04 -3.31 -9.03
C LYS A 141 -3.77 -3.87 -7.81
N ASP A 142 -4.13 -5.14 -7.91
CA ASP A 142 -4.52 -6.02 -6.81
C ASP A 142 -3.22 -6.57 -6.18
N LEU A 143 -3.00 -6.24 -4.89
CA LEU A 143 -1.83 -6.69 -4.13
C LEU A 143 -2.07 -8.03 -3.42
N ASP A 144 -3.30 -8.53 -3.37
CA ASP A 144 -3.65 -9.84 -2.83
C ASP A 144 -3.26 -10.99 -3.77
N ALA A 145 -3.12 -10.70 -5.06
CA ALA A 145 -2.49 -11.58 -6.03
C ALA A 145 -0.97 -11.76 -5.77
N ALA A 146 -0.45 -12.94 -6.12
CA ALA A 146 0.98 -13.25 -6.01
C ALA A 146 1.50 -13.86 -7.33
N PRO A 147 2.20 -13.07 -8.18
CA PRO A 147 2.56 -11.67 -8.01
C PRO A 147 1.37 -10.72 -8.12
N PRO A 148 1.45 -9.49 -7.57
CA PRO A 148 0.47 -8.44 -7.79
C PRO A 148 0.27 -8.14 -9.28
N VAL A 149 -0.98 -8.09 -9.69
CA VAL A 149 -1.41 -7.84 -11.07
C VAL A 149 -2.67 -6.99 -11.03
N GLU A 150 -3.07 -6.44 -12.18
CA GLU A 150 -4.41 -5.85 -12.29
C GLU A 150 -5.44 -6.99 -12.33
N SER A 151 -6.49 -6.89 -11.51
CA SER A 151 -7.65 -7.77 -11.58
C SER A 151 -8.62 -7.28 -12.65
N GLU A 152 -9.19 -8.21 -13.42
CA GLU A 152 -10.31 -7.95 -14.34
C GLU A 152 -11.56 -7.48 -13.59
N ILE A 153 -11.65 -7.81 -12.30
CA ILE A 153 -12.67 -7.32 -11.39
C ILE A 153 -12.11 -6.05 -10.74
N ASN A 154 -12.56 -4.90 -11.24
CA ASN A 154 -12.09 -3.58 -10.78
C ASN A 154 -12.25 -3.34 -9.27
N GLU A 155 -13.13 -4.09 -8.60
CA GLU A 155 -13.36 -4.02 -7.16
C GLU A 155 -12.21 -4.61 -6.34
N ASP A 156 -11.45 -5.53 -6.93
CA ASP A 156 -10.33 -6.23 -6.28
C ASP A 156 -9.04 -5.39 -6.33
N ASN A 157 -8.96 -4.39 -7.20
CA ASN A 157 -7.75 -3.58 -7.30
C ASN A 157 -7.61 -2.59 -6.13
N ASP A 158 -6.40 -2.51 -5.57
CA ASP A 158 -6.12 -1.78 -4.33
C ASP A 158 -5.48 -0.41 -4.53
N PHE A 159 -4.53 -0.30 -5.46
CA PHE A 159 -3.69 0.89 -5.57
C PHE A 159 -3.38 1.27 -7.00
N SER A 160 -3.38 2.57 -7.25
CA SER A 160 -3.12 3.19 -8.55
C SER A 160 -2.25 4.44 -8.38
N VAL A 161 -1.59 4.85 -9.47
CA VAL A 161 -0.79 6.09 -9.51
C VAL A 161 -1.47 7.13 -10.41
N TYR A 162 -1.51 8.38 -9.96
CA TYR A 162 -2.13 9.50 -10.70
C TYR A 162 -1.25 10.76 -10.74
N PRO A 163 -1.34 11.57 -11.82
CA PRO A 163 -0.56 12.80 -12.03
C PRO A 163 -1.30 14.07 -11.57
N PHE A 164 -1.80 14.13 -10.34
CA PHE A 164 -2.48 15.35 -9.85
C PHE A 164 -1.50 16.32 -9.21
N GLY A 165 -0.87 17.16 -10.04
CA GLY A 165 0.15 18.14 -9.62
C GLY A 165 1.50 17.53 -9.17
N SER A 166 1.52 16.23 -8.91
CA SER A 166 2.69 15.36 -8.70
C SER A 166 2.24 13.90 -8.80
N HIS A 167 3.18 12.95 -8.70
CA HIS A 167 2.86 11.54 -8.48
C HIS A 167 2.07 11.35 -7.18
N MET A 168 0.87 10.81 -7.30
CA MET A 168 0.00 10.49 -6.18
C MET A 168 -0.26 8.99 -6.15
N LEU A 169 -0.19 8.38 -4.98
CA LEU A 169 -0.73 7.04 -4.73
C LEU A 169 -2.19 7.19 -4.34
N ARG A 170 -3.08 6.50 -5.03
CA ARG A 170 -4.50 6.44 -4.70
C ARG A 170 -4.84 5.05 -4.16
N PRO A 171 -5.29 4.95 -2.90
CA PRO A 171 -6.00 3.77 -2.41
C PRO A 171 -7.36 3.66 -3.09
N GLU A 172 -7.68 2.48 -3.57
CA GLU A 172 -8.91 2.16 -4.30
C GLU A 172 -9.81 1.25 -3.43
N ARG A 173 -11.13 1.35 -3.63
CA ARG A 173 -12.11 0.33 -3.22
C ARG A 173 -12.04 -0.17 -1.76
N GLY A 174 -11.68 0.72 -0.84
CA GLY A 174 -11.63 0.41 0.60
C GLY A 174 -10.25 0.07 1.12
N ALA A 175 -9.25 -0.04 0.24
CA ALA A 175 -7.86 -0.03 0.62
C ALA A 175 -7.53 1.25 1.40
N LYS A 176 -6.60 1.13 2.34
CA LYS A 176 -6.12 2.23 3.17
C LYS A 176 -4.61 2.27 3.11
N ALA A 177 -4.06 3.46 3.23
CA ALA A 177 -2.63 3.61 3.38
C ALA A 177 -2.25 4.79 4.26
N VAL A 178 -1.06 4.69 4.84
CA VAL A 178 -0.46 5.72 5.70
C VAL A 178 1.03 5.79 5.41
N VAL A 179 1.54 7.01 5.36
CA VAL A 179 2.98 7.26 5.24
C VAL A 179 3.65 6.87 6.56
N TRP A 180 4.71 6.08 6.47
CA TRP A 180 5.54 5.75 7.62
C TRP A 180 6.45 6.93 7.97
N GLU A 181 6.37 7.39 9.22
CA GLU A 181 7.04 8.64 9.64
C GLU A 181 8.52 8.45 10.00
N ASP A 182 8.89 7.28 10.52
CA ASP A 182 10.27 6.99 10.93
C ASP A 182 11.11 6.50 9.73
N SER A 183 11.71 7.45 9.02
CA SER A 183 12.55 7.17 7.84
C SER A 183 13.83 6.39 8.14
N ALA A 184 14.25 6.29 9.41
CA ALA A 184 15.44 5.52 9.80
C ALA A 184 15.14 4.02 9.94
N LYS A 185 13.86 3.64 10.03
CA LYS A 185 13.42 2.26 10.23
C LYS A 185 12.56 1.80 9.05
N VAL A 186 12.84 0.59 8.58
CA VAL A 186 11.96 -0.10 7.63
C VAL A 186 10.85 -0.80 8.44
N PRO A 187 9.56 -0.44 8.29
CA PRO A 187 8.48 -0.98 9.12
C PRO A 187 8.27 -2.48 8.87
N SER A 188 8.12 -3.23 9.95
CA SER A 188 7.72 -4.64 9.93
C SER A 188 6.21 -4.79 9.69
N TYR A 189 5.74 -6.04 9.66
CA TYR A 189 4.30 -6.33 9.69
C TYR A 189 3.62 -5.67 10.91
N GLU A 190 4.20 -5.84 12.09
CA GLU A 190 3.64 -5.35 13.36
C GLU A 190 3.59 -3.81 13.39
N ASP A 191 4.62 -3.16 12.84
CA ASP A 191 4.67 -1.71 12.71
C ASP A 191 3.52 -1.21 11.82
N CYS A 192 3.34 -1.81 10.64
CA CYS A 192 2.26 -1.44 9.72
C CYS A 192 0.88 -1.77 10.29
N ALA A 193 0.73 -2.93 10.95
CA ALA A 193 -0.51 -3.34 11.59
C ALA A 193 -0.92 -2.36 12.69
N GLY A 194 0.04 -1.85 13.45
CA GLY A 194 -0.19 -0.93 14.56
C GLY A 194 -0.68 0.46 14.14
N VAL A 195 -0.48 0.86 12.87
CA VAL A 195 -0.78 2.22 12.41
C VAL A 195 -1.85 2.30 11.32
N VAL A 196 -1.96 1.30 10.44
CA VAL A 196 -2.81 1.44 9.24
C VAL A 196 -4.31 1.43 9.56
N ASP A 197 -4.73 0.72 10.61
CA ASP A 197 -6.15 0.65 10.96
C ASP A 197 -6.66 1.95 11.58
N THR A 198 -5.78 2.66 12.30
CA THR A 198 -6.11 3.89 13.01
C THR A 198 -5.81 5.14 12.20
N LEU A 199 -4.69 5.16 11.48
CA LEU A 199 -4.17 6.33 10.75
C LEU A 199 -4.29 6.18 9.23
N GLY A 200 -4.56 4.98 8.73
CA GLY A 200 -4.74 4.73 7.30
C GLY A 200 -5.91 5.51 6.73
N THR A 201 -5.68 6.08 5.55
CA THR A 201 -6.65 6.87 4.81
C THR A 201 -6.89 6.26 3.42
N GLY A 202 -8.11 6.43 2.89
CA GLY A 202 -8.44 6.15 1.50
C GLY A 202 -8.24 7.34 0.56
N LYS A 203 -7.51 8.37 1.01
CA LYS A 203 -7.24 9.59 0.24
C LYS A 203 -5.93 9.48 -0.52
N ASP A 204 -5.85 10.17 -1.65
CA ASP A 204 -4.63 10.31 -2.44
C ASP A 204 -3.46 10.85 -1.58
N MET A 205 -2.30 10.23 -1.70
CA MET A 205 -1.08 10.61 -0.99
C MET A 205 0.02 10.98 -1.97
N LYS A 206 0.71 12.08 -1.69
CA LYS A 206 1.82 12.52 -2.53
C LYS A 206 3.02 11.58 -2.37
N LEU A 207 3.47 11.02 -3.47
CA LEU A 207 4.64 10.16 -3.52
C LEU A 207 5.93 10.98 -3.64
N LYS A 208 6.99 10.42 -3.06
CA LYS A 208 8.38 10.86 -3.21
C LYS A 208 9.28 9.64 -3.17
N THR A 209 10.38 9.64 -3.92
CA THR A 209 11.37 8.57 -3.83
C THR A 209 11.88 8.40 -2.40
N GLY A 210 12.00 7.15 -1.96
CA GLY A 210 12.38 6.78 -0.59
C GLY A 210 11.23 6.81 0.42
N LEU A 211 10.04 7.29 0.04
CA LEU A 211 8.87 7.25 0.90
C LEU A 211 8.46 5.81 1.16
N VAL A 212 8.17 5.48 2.42
CA VAL A 212 7.62 4.18 2.81
C VAL A 212 6.17 4.36 3.22
N VAL A 213 5.32 3.46 2.73
CA VAL A 213 3.89 3.47 2.94
C VAL A 213 3.48 2.13 3.55
N CYS A 214 2.77 2.16 4.66
CA CYS A 214 2.04 1.01 5.18
C CYS A 214 0.63 1.03 4.60
N ALA A 215 0.21 -0.10 4.06
CA ALA A 215 -1.03 -0.26 3.33
C ALA A 215 -1.83 -1.44 3.87
N ARG A 216 -3.15 -1.33 3.74
CA ARG A 216 -4.10 -2.42 3.93
C ARG A 216 -4.92 -2.54 2.65
N THR A 217 -4.91 -3.72 2.05
CA THR A 217 -5.70 -4.04 0.85
C THR A 217 -7.18 -4.10 1.19
N ASN A 218 -8.04 -4.08 0.17
CA ASN A 218 -9.49 -4.28 0.30
C ASN A 218 -9.84 -5.65 0.94
N ASP A 219 -9.08 -6.71 0.67
CA ASP A 219 -9.20 -8.02 1.31
C ASP A 219 -8.55 -8.08 2.70
N GLY A 220 -7.95 -6.97 3.12
CA GLY A 220 -7.45 -6.79 4.47
C GLY A 220 -6.05 -7.36 4.71
N ARG A 221 -5.29 -7.72 3.67
CA ARG A 221 -3.86 -8.00 3.83
C ARG A 221 -3.11 -6.72 4.07
N LEU A 222 -2.00 -6.85 4.78
CA LEU A 222 -1.07 -5.74 4.96
C LEU A 222 -0.03 -5.77 3.87
N ALA A 223 0.37 -4.58 3.44
CA ALA A 223 1.48 -4.38 2.54
C ALA A 223 2.36 -3.21 3.01
N ARG A 224 3.63 -3.28 2.64
CA ARG A 224 4.57 -2.16 2.72
C ARG A 224 5.04 -1.85 1.32
N LEU A 225 4.93 -0.59 0.92
CA LEU A 225 5.40 -0.08 -0.36
C LEU A 225 6.50 0.95 -0.10
N THR A 226 7.69 0.72 -0.65
CA THR A 226 8.79 1.69 -0.62
C THR A 226 9.00 2.23 -2.02
N VAL A 227 8.78 3.54 -2.20
CA VAL A 227 8.95 4.20 -3.51
C VAL A 227 10.41 4.17 -3.92
N LYS A 228 10.72 3.52 -5.04
CA LYS A 228 12.05 3.50 -5.64
C LYS A 228 12.24 4.57 -6.68
N GLU A 229 11.25 4.72 -7.54
CA GLU A 229 11.32 5.58 -8.70
C GLU A 229 9.94 6.14 -9.02
N LEU A 230 9.93 7.35 -9.57
CA LEU A 230 8.74 8.09 -9.97
C LEU A 230 9.06 8.71 -11.33
N ASP A 231 8.38 8.24 -12.37
CA ASP A 231 8.67 8.61 -13.75
C ASP A 231 7.45 9.13 -14.48
N GLY A 232 7.69 9.75 -15.64
CA GLY A 232 6.64 10.27 -16.51
C GLY A 232 5.92 11.51 -15.96
N GLN A 233 5.06 12.09 -16.79
CA GLN A 233 4.21 13.23 -16.52
C GLN A 233 2.84 13.09 -17.20
N ALA A 234 1.77 13.41 -16.49
CA ALA A 234 0.41 13.20 -17.01
C ALA A 234 0.14 11.72 -17.32
N SER A 235 -0.09 11.34 -18.58
CA SER A 235 -0.63 10.02 -18.91
C SER A 235 0.41 8.89 -18.97
N ASP A 236 1.71 9.19 -18.95
CA ASP A 236 2.79 8.20 -18.84
C ASP A 236 3.36 8.13 -17.41
N THR A 237 2.71 8.79 -16.44
CA THR A 237 3.12 8.77 -15.03
C THR A 237 3.12 7.35 -14.49
N SER A 238 4.20 6.97 -13.81
CA SER A 238 4.33 5.68 -13.14
C SER A 238 5.13 5.79 -11.85
N GLY A 239 4.95 4.79 -10.98
CA GLY A 239 5.77 4.61 -9.78
C GLY A 239 6.29 3.19 -9.71
N THR A 240 7.58 3.03 -9.40
CA THR A 240 8.20 1.74 -9.09
C THR A 240 8.39 1.63 -7.59
N PHE A 241 7.96 0.51 -7.00
CA PHE A 241 7.95 0.27 -5.57
C PHE A 241 8.65 -1.04 -5.23
N ASP A 242 9.42 -1.08 -4.15
CA ASP A 242 9.72 -2.32 -3.46
C ASP A 242 8.52 -2.64 -2.57
N VAL A 243 7.87 -3.77 -2.82
CA VAL A 243 6.64 -4.16 -2.14
C VAL A 243 6.86 -5.43 -1.36
N VAL A 244 6.30 -5.47 -0.15
CA VAL A 244 6.12 -6.67 0.66
C VAL A 244 4.65 -6.78 0.97
N VAL A 245 4.03 -7.91 0.63
CA VAL A 245 2.66 -8.25 1.00
C VAL A 245 2.71 -9.41 1.98
N TRP A 246 2.09 -9.23 3.14
CA TRP A 246 1.99 -10.27 4.15
C TRP A 246 0.72 -11.09 3.96
N SER A 247 0.80 -12.40 4.16
CA SER A 247 -0.39 -13.23 4.24
C SER A 247 -1.16 -12.89 5.52
N SER A 248 -2.48 -12.84 5.37
CA SER A 248 -3.42 -12.91 6.48
C SER A 248 -3.32 -14.22 7.24
#